data_AF-A0A2V7HYM6-F1
#
_entry.id   AF-A0A2V7HYM6-F1
#
_cell.length_a   1.000
_cell.length_b   1.000
_cell.length_c   1.000
_cell.angle_alpha   90.00
_cell.angle_beta   90.00
_cell.angle_gamma   90.00
#
_symmetry.space_group_name_H-M   'P 1'
#
loop_
_entity.id
_entity.type
_entity.pdbx_description
1 polymer ?
#
loop_
_entity_poly.entity_id
_entity_poly.type
_entity_poly.pdbx_seq_one_letter_code
_entity_poly.pdbx_strand_id
1 'polypeptide(L)'
;MRKTKIVCTIGPATANRPALDRLVAAGMDVARLNFSHGRQAEHGEVIRVIRDAEPQWGRPITILQDLQGPKVRLGAFVGGRANLVTGERFTLTPKPVKGTASRSSISHPEFLSALQPGDQVWMDDGMIQLVVETVEDGEV
;
A
#
# COMPACT_ATOMS: atom_id res chain seq x y z
N MET A 1 -27.05 17.50 14.70
CA MET A 1 -26.01 16.49 14.99
C MET A 1 -25.65 15.79 13.67
N ARG A 2 -24.36 15.72 13.29
CA ARG A 2 -23.94 15.09 12.03
C ARG A 2 -24.08 13.56 12.13
N LYS A 3 -24.72 12.93 11.14
CA LYS A 3 -24.93 11.47 11.10
C LYS A 3 -23.78 10.70 10.43
N THR A 4 -23.24 11.25 9.35
CA THR A 4 -22.11 10.66 8.61
C THR A 4 -20.80 10.87 9.37
N LYS A 5 -19.96 9.83 9.44
CA LYS A 5 -18.64 9.90 10.08
C LYS A 5 -17.54 10.25 9.08
N ILE A 6 -16.50 10.96 9.52
CA ILE A 6 -15.34 11.31 8.69
C ILE A 6 -14.13 10.50 9.13
N VAL A 7 -13.52 9.81 8.16
CA VAL A 7 -12.25 9.10 8.31
C VAL A 7 -11.14 9.95 7.69
N CYS A 8 -10.06 10.19 8.43
CA CYS A 8 -8.87 10.89 7.92
C CYS A 8 -7.66 9.96 8.02
N THR A 9 -6.95 9.78 6.90
CA THR A 9 -5.65 9.08 6.92
C THR A 9 -4.59 9.97 7.55
N ILE A 10 -3.92 9.47 8.58
CA ILE A 10 -2.84 10.20 9.24
C ILE A 10 -1.52 9.89 8.55
N GLY A 11 -0.84 10.92 8.07
CA GLY A 11 0.50 10.85 7.49
C GLY A 11 1.47 11.84 8.14
N PRO A 12 2.69 12.00 7.60
CA PRO A 12 3.73 12.85 8.19
C PRO A 12 3.27 14.29 8.47
N ALA A 13 2.47 14.88 7.59
CA ALA A 13 1.95 16.24 7.75
C ALA A 13 0.93 16.38 8.90
N THR A 14 0.32 15.28 9.32
CA THR A 14 -0.80 15.26 10.27
C THR A 14 -0.52 14.43 11.52
N ALA A 15 0.68 13.90 11.69
CA ALA A 15 1.09 13.05 12.81
C ALA A 15 1.51 13.84 14.08
N ASN A 16 1.18 15.13 14.14
CA ASN A 16 1.52 16.01 15.28
C ASN A 16 0.26 16.59 15.91
N ARG A 17 0.38 16.99 17.18
CA ARG A 17 -0.74 17.48 18.00
C ARG A 17 -1.49 18.67 17.38
N PRO A 18 -0.84 19.76 16.92
CA PRO A 18 -1.54 20.88 16.30
C PRO A 18 -2.34 20.51 15.03
N ALA A 19 -1.83 19.57 14.23
CA ALA A 19 -2.55 19.09 13.05
C ALA A 19 -3.76 18.24 13.44
N LEU A 20 -3.61 17.34 14.42
CA LEU A 20 -4.71 16.52 14.93
C LEU A 20 -5.82 17.38 15.56
N ASP A 21 -5.47 18.40 16.34
CA ASP A 21 -6.44 19.35 16.92
C ASP A 21 -7.27 20.02 15.81
N ARG A 22 -6.61 20.48 14.73
CA ARG A 22 -7.29 21.07 13.57
C ARG A 22 -8.20 20.07 12.86
N LEU A 23 -7.76 18.82 12.67
CA LEU A 23 -8.57 17.76 12.05
C LEU A 23 -9.80 17.43 12.89
N VAL A 24 -9.66 17.32 14.22
CA VAL A 24 -10.77 17.03 15.13
C VAL A 24 -11.76 18.19 15.18
N ALA A 25 -11.27 19.43 15.23
CA ALA A 25 -12.10 20.63 15.14
C ALA A 25 -12.85 20.75 13.80
N ALA A 26 -12.21 20.35 12.70
CA ALA A 26 -12.82 20.26 11.37
C ALA A 26 -13.79 19.07 11.21
N GLY A 27 -13.86 18.18 12.22
CA GLY A 27 -14.85 17.11 12.29
C GLY A 27 -14.35 15.71 11.94
N MET A 28 -13.05 15.40 12.06
CA MET A 28 -12.56 14.01 12.00
C MET A 28 -13.21 13.15 13.10
N ASP A 29 -13.66 11.94 12.79
CA ASP A 29 -14.17 10.97 13.79
C ASP A 29 -13.27 9.75 13.92
N VAL A 30 -12.60 9.39 12.83
CA VAL A 30 -11.74 8.20 12.75
C VAL A 30 -10.37 8.60 12.22
N ALA A 31 -9.32 8.27 12.96
CA ALA A 31 -7.95 8.35 12.49
C ALA A 31 -7.56 7.00 11.86
N ARG A 32 -7.36 7.00 10.53
CA ARG A 32 -6.86 5.83 9.78
C ARG A 32 -5.34 5.84 9.79
N LEU A 33 -4.74 4.78 10.34
CA LEU A 33 -3.30 4.52 10.32
C LEU A 33 -3.02 3.48 9.23
N ASN A 34 -2.44 3.91 8.12
CA ASN A 34 -2.13 3.04 6.99
C ASN A 34 -0.79 2.34 7.21
N PHE A 35 -0.81 1.03 7.49
CA PHE A 35 0.38 0.24 7.77
C PHE A 35 1.17 -0.14 6.51
N SER A 36 0.73 0.28 5.32
CA SER A 36 1.59 0.23 4.13
C SER A 36 2.80 1.16 4.20
N HIS A 37 2.77 2.13 5.13
CA HIS A 37 3.81 3.14 5.33
C HIS A 37 4.08 3.35 6.83
N GLY A 38 5.23 3.94 7.14
CA GLY A 38 5.62 4.28 8.51
C GLY A 38 6.07 3.08 9.33
N ARG A 39 6.69 3.36 10.48
CA ARG A 39 7.16 2.34 11.44
C ARG A 39 6.17 2.19 12.58
N GLN A 40 6.18 1.03 13.24
CA GLN A 40 5.32 0.76 14.41
C GLN A 40 5.46 1.83 15.51
N ALA A 41 6.69 2.32 15.76
CA ALA A 41 6.95 3.37 16.73
C ALA A 41 6.28 4.71 16.36
N GLU A 42 6.24 5.06 15.07
CA GLU A 42 5.60 6.29 14.57
C GLU A 42 4.08 6.19 14.74
N HIS A 43 3.50 5.04 14.39
CA HIS A 43 2.07 4.77 14.63
C HIS A 43 1.72 4.81 16.12
N GLY A 44 2.58 4.23 16.97
CA GLY A 44 2.42 4.25 18.43
C GLY A 44 2.40 5.67 19.00
N GLU A 45 3.27 6.54 18.52
CA GLU A 45 3.29 7.95 18.92
C GLU A 45 2.01 8.69 18.53
N VAL A 46 1.51 8.46 17.30
CA VAL A 46 0.23 9.04 16.87
C VAL A 46 -0.93 8.56 17.76
N ILE A 47 -0.98 7.27 18.08
CA ILE A 47 -2.00 6.69 18.97
C ILE A 47 -1.95 7.37 20.34
N ARG A 48 -0.75 7.51 20.90
CA ARG A 48 -0.53 8.15 22.20
C ARG A 48 -1.03 9.60 22.20
N VAL A 49 -0.63 10.39 21.20
CA VAL A 49 -1.06 11.79 21.06
C VAL A 49 -2.59 11.90 20.93
N ILE A 50 -3.23 11.00 20.18
CA ILE A 50 -4.69 10.95 20.07
C ILE A 50 -5.33 10.71 21.44
N ARG A 51 -4.90 9.67 22.17
CA ARG A 51 -5.46 9.33 23.49
C ARG A 51 -5.24 10.43 24.53
N ASP A 52 -4.07 11.04 24.53
CA ASP A 52 -3.75 12.15 25.45
C ASP A 52 -4.61 13.41 25.19
N ALA A 53 -5.09 13.58 23.95
CA ALA A 53 -5.85 14.76 23.53
C ALA A 53 -7.39 14.58 23.62
N GLU A 54 -7.90 13.35 23.70
CA GLU A 54 -9.35 13.06 23.80
C GLU A 54 -10.08 13.84 24.91
N PRO A 55 -9.52 13.99 26.15
CA PRO A 55 -10.16 14.79 27.18
C PRO A 55 -10.37 16.26 26.77
N GLN A 56 -9.45 16.82 25.98
CA GLN A 56 -9.51 18.21 25.53
C GLN A 56 -10.50 18.39 24.36
N TRP A 57 -10.67 17.36 23.54
CA TRP A 57 -11.65 17.36 22.46
C TRP A 57 -13.08 17.05 22.93
N GLY A 58 -13.23 16.54 24.16
CA GLY A 58 -14.52 16.18 24.74
C GLY A 58 -15.22 15.01 24.04
N ARG A 59 -14.48 14.24 23.22
CA ARG A 59 -15.00 13.08 22.49
C ARG A 59 -13.87 12.12 22.11
N PRO A 60 -14.15 10.80 22.05
CA PRO A 60 -13.18 9.83 21.58
C PRO A 60 -13.00 9.92 20.06
N ILE A 61 -11.80 9.55 19.60
CA ILE A 61 -11.48 9.33 18.19
C ILE A 61 -11.26 7.84 17.96
N THR A 62 -12.02 7.26 17.04
CA THR A 62 -11.81 5.86 16.64
C THR A 62 -10.47 5.75 15.92
N ILE A 63 -9.67 4.74 16.27
CA ILE A 63 -8.40 4.46 15.58
C ILE A 63 -8.65 3.25 14.69
N LEU A 64 -8.47 3.43 13.38
CA LEU A 64 -8.59 2.38 12.38
C LEU A 64 -7.19 1.98 11.93
N GLN A 65 -6.77 0.79 12.33
CA GLN A 65 -5.57 0.16 11.77
C GLN A 65 -5.92 -0.44 10.41
N ASP A 66 -5.29 0.09 9.36
CA ASP A 66 -5.46 -0.40 8.00
C ASP A 66 -4.26 -1.26 7.61
N LEU A 67 -4.49 -2.56 7.49
CA LEU A 67 -3.47 -3.56 7.17
C LEU A 67 -3.14 -3.48 5.67
N GLN A 68 -1.85 -3.57 5.33
CA GLN A 68 -1.42 -3.56 3.93
C GLN A 68 -2.04 -4.70 3.09
N GLY A 69 -2.34 -5.84 3.73
CA GLY A 69 -2.67 -7.08 3.02
C GLY A 69 -1.49 -7.63 2.22
N PRO A 70 -1.71 -8.71 1.45
CA PRO A 70 -0.68 -9.29 0.59
C PRO A 70 -0.50 -8.45 -0.67
N LYS A 71 -0.01 -7.20 -0.52
CA LYS A 71 0.18 -6.29 -1.64
C LYS A 71 1.32 -6.78 -2.50
N VAL A 72 0.98 -7.38 -3.64
CA VAL A 72 1.94 -7.82 -4.66
C VAL A 72 2.65 -6.60 -5.23
N ARG A 73 3.98 -6.61 -5.14
CA ARG A 73 4.87 -5.56 -5.65
C ARG A 73 5.96 -6.19 -6.50
N LEU A 74 6.42 -5.44 -7.49
CA LEU A 74 7.64 -5.77 -8.22
C LEU A 74 8.87 -5.56 -7.33
N GLY A 75 9.93 -6.31 -7.62
CA GLY A 75 11.25 -6.11 -7.04
C GLY A 75 11.92 -4.82 -7.51
N ALA A 76 13.12 -4.54 -6.98
CA ALA A 76 13.89 -3.38 -7.39
C ALA A 76 14.44 -3.54 -8.81
N PHE A 77 14.41 -2.48 -9.61
CA PHE A 77 14.93 -2.48 -10.98
C PHE A 77 16.38 -1.99 -11.06
N VAL A 78 17.13 -2.51 -12.03
CA VAL A 78 18.41 -1.94 -12.45
C VAL A 78 18.16 -0.50 -12.93
N GLY A 79 18.90 0.47 -12.39
CA GLY A 79 18.66 1.89 -12.69
C GLY A 79 17.38 2.47 -12.09
N GLY A 80 16.70 1.75 -11.20
CA GLY A 80 15.52 2.20 -10.46
C GLY A 80 14.20 2.11 -11.22
N ARG A 81 14.22 1.86 -12.53
CA ARG A 81 13.03 1.70 -13.39
C ARG A 81 13.34 0.87 -14.63
N ALA A 82 12.30 0.34 -15.26
CA ALA A 82 12.36 -0.19 -16.61
C ALA A 82 11.16 0.33 -17.43
N ASN A 83 11.34 0.43 -18.74
CA ASN A 83 10.26 0.73 -19.67
C ASN A 83 9.85 -0.56 -20.36
N LEU A 84 8.57 -0.90 -20.29
CA LEU A 84 8.02 -2.04 -21.01
C LEU A 84 7.51 -1.55 -22.36
N VAL A 85 7.80 -2.30 -23.41
CA VAL A 85 7.35 -2.01 -24.78
C VAL A 85 6.19 -2.95 -25.10
N THR A 86 5.09 -2.42 -25.64
CA THR A 86 3.94 -3.22 -26.02
C THR A 86 4.34 -4.30 -27.03
N GLY A 87 3.95 -5.54 -26.74
CA GLY A 87 4.26 -6.72 -27.56
C GLY A 87 5.59 -7.40 -27.21
N GLU A 88 6.43 -6.80 -26.36
CA GLU A 88 7.60 -7.49 -25.83
C GLU A 88 7.24 -8.35 -24.62
N ARG A 89 7.99 -9.44 -24.46
CA ARG A 89 7.81 -10.38 -23.34
C ARG A 89 8.43 -9.84 -22.06
N PHE A 90 7.73 -10.05 -20.96
CA PHE A 90 8.17 -9.69 -19.63
C PHE A 90 7.87 -10.83 -18.67
N THR A 91 8.90 -11.32 -17.97
CA THR A 91 8.78 -12.46 -17.06
C THR A 91 8.66 -12.02 -15.60
N LEU A 92 7.62 -12.51 -14.92
CA LEU A 92 7.49 -12.47 -13.48
C LEU A 92 8.09 -13.74 -12.89
N THR A 93 9.05 -13.59 -11.98
CA THR A 93 9.78 -14.72 -11.40
C THR A 93 9.68 -14.75 -9.88
N PRO A 94 9.65 -15.93 -9.25
CA PRO A 94 9.73 -16.04 -7.80
C PRO A 94 11.16 -15.83 -7.28
N LYS A 95 12.15 -15.85 -8.17
CA LYS A 95 13.57 -15.74 -7.81
C LYS A 95 13.92 -14.29 -7.51
N PRO A 96 14.63 -13.99 -6.40
CA PRO A 96 15.12 -12.64 -6.13
C PRO A 96 16.09 -12.17 -7.22
N VAL A 97 15.67 -11.21 -8.04
CA VAL A 97 16.47 -10.61 -9.11
C VAL A 97 16.27 -9.10 -9.16
N LYS A 98 17.28 -8.36 -9.60
CA LYS A 98 17.06 -6.97 -9.99
C LYS A 98 16.31 -6.95 -11.33
N GLY A 99 15.17 -6.30 -11.35
CA GLY A 99 14.32 -6.21 -12.53
C GLY A 99 14.98 -5.44 -13.68
N THR A 100 14.59 -5.79 -14.90
CA THR A 100 15.00 -5.18 -16.17
C THR A 100 13.77 -4.93 -17.04
N ALA A 101 13.94 -4.50 -18.29
CA ALA A 101 12.82 -4.42 -19.24
C ALA A 101 12.22 -5.77 -19.63
N SER A 102 12.87 -6.90 -19.27
CA SER A 102 12.45 -8.24 -19.65
C SER A 102 12.06 -9.15 -18.48
N ARG A 103 12.38 -8.79 -17.22
CA ARG A 103 11.95 -9.57 -16.07
C ARG A 103 11.92 -8.79 -14.76
N SER A 104 11.14 -9.27 -13.79
CA SER A 104 11.21 -8.80 -12.40
C SER A 104 10.80 -9.89 -11.42
N SER A 105 11.36 -9.85 -10.21
CA SER A 105 10.81 -10.61 -9.08
C SER A 105 9.51 -9.99 -8.58
N ILE A 106 8.71 -10.75 -7.83
CA ILE A 106 7.54 -10.23 -7.10
C ILE A 106 7.63 -10.52 -5.59
N SER A 107 6.98 -9.69 -4.77
CA SER A 107 7.01 -9.80 -3.29
C SER A 107 6.22 -10.99 -2.74
N HIS A 108 5.26 -11.50 -3.50
CA HIS A 108 4.37 -12.61 -3.13
C HIS A 108 4.39 -13.67 -4.24
N PRO A 109 5.52 -14.40 -4.40
CA PRO A 109 5.70 -15.38 -5.47
C PRO A 109 4.66 -16.50 -5.46
N GLU A 110 4.04 -16.77 -4.31
CA GLU A 110 2.95 -17.74 -4.17
C GLU A 110 1.77 -17.46 -5.11
N PHE A 111 1.54 -16.21 -5.50
CA PHE A 111 0.46 -15.88 -6.43
C PHE A 111 0.75 -16.27 -7.87
N LEU A 112 2.02 -16.45 -8.26
CA LEU A 112 2.36 -16.93 -9.60
C LEU A 112 1.82 -18.34 -9.83
N SER A 113 1.75 -19.16 -8.77
CA SER A 113 1.25 -20.53 -8.86
C SER A 113 -0.25 -20.63 -9.18
N ALA A 114 -0.99 -19.53 -9.01
CA ALA A 114 -2.42 -19.44 -9.31
C ALA A 114 -2.72 -18.98 -10.75
N LEU A 115 -1.71 -18.52 -11.49
CA LEU A 115 -1.89 -17.99 -12.85
C LEU A 115 -1.89 -19.10 -13.90
N GLN A 116 -2.64 -18.87 -14.97
CA GLN A 116 -2.76 -19.73 -16.14
C GLN A 116 -2.60 -18.92 -17.44
N PRO A 117 -2.18 -19.55 -18.55
CA PRO A 117 -2.19 -18.89 -19.85
C PRO A 117 -3.54 -18.25 -20.18
N GLY A 118 -3.50 -16.97 -20.57
CA GLY A 118 -4.68 -16.14 -20.83
C GLY A 118 -5.11 -15.24 -19.66
N ASP A 119 -4.61 -15.47 -18.45
CA ASP A 119 -4.88 -14.59 -17.30
C ASP A 119 -4.29 -13.19 -17.52
N GLN A 120 -4.93 -12.19 -16.93
CA GLN A 120 -4.48 -10.81 -16.99
C GLN A 120 -3.77 -10.42 -15.70
N VAL A 121 -2.56 -9.86 -15.85
CA VAL A 121 -1.81 -9.29 -14.72
C VAL A 121 -1.73 -7.79 -14.89
N TRP A 122 -2.29 -7.06 -13.93
CA TRP A 122 -2.34 -5.61 -13.92
C TRP A 122 -1.29 -5.04 -12.97
N MET A 123 -0.54 -4.06 -13.46
CA MET A 123 0.51 -3.37 -12.71
C MET A 123 0.28 -1.86 -12.74
N ASP A 124 0.88 -1.16 -11.77
CA ASP A 124 0.84 0.30 -11.66
C ASP A 124 -0.60 0.86 -11.68
N ASP A 125 -1.43 0.38 -10.74
CA ASP A 125 -2.84 0.76 -10.57
C ASP A 125 -3.68 0.67 -11.86
N GLY A 126 -3.35 -0.30 -12.73
CA GLY A 126 -4.06 -0.60 -13.97
C GLY A 126 -3.48 0.05 -15.22
N MET A 127 -2.36 0.77 -15.11
CA MET A 127 -1.71 1.44 -16.24
C MET A 127 -0.99 0.48 -17.18
N ILE A 128 -0.53 -0.67 -16.68
CA ILE A 128 0.16 -1.69 -17.47
C ILE A 128 -0.60 -3.01 -17.34
N GLN A 129 -0.87 -3.63 -18.48
CA GLN A 129 -1.51 -4.92 -18.58
C GLN A 129 -0.57 -5.92 -19.25
N LEU A 130 -0.36 -7.05 -18.60
CA LEU A 130 0.23 -8.24 -19.19
C LEU A 130 -0.86 -9.29 -19.40
N VAL A 131 -0.65 -10.15 -20.39
CA VAL A 131 -1.43 -11.38 -20.58
C VAL A 131 -0.45 -12.54 -20.42
N VAL A 132 -0.78 -13.49 -19.55
CA VAL A 132 0.07 -14.65 -19.32
C VAL A 132 0.12 -15.49 -20.60
N GLU A 133 1.31 -15.67 -21.17
CA GLU A 133 1.51 -16.53 -22.33
C GLU A 133 1.86 -17.96 -21.91
N THR A 134 2.72 -18.12 -20.92
CA THR A 134 3.30 -19.40 -20.50
C THR A 134 3.52 -19.42 -19.00
N VAL A 135 3.37 -20.60 -18.39
CA VAL A 135 3.73 -20.83 -16.98
C VAL A 135 4.75 -21.97 -16.96
N GLU A 136 6.01 -21.66 -16.62
CA GLU A 136 7.12 -22.61 -16.67
C GLU A 136 8.01 -22.44 -15.44
N ASP A 137 8.28 -23.53 -14.70
CA ASP A 137 9.13 -23.53 -13.50
C ASP A 137 8.74 -22.46 -12.43
N GLY A 138 7.45 -22.16 -12.34
CA GLY A 138 6.91 -21.13 -11.44
C GLY A 138 7.13 -19.69 -11.90
N GLU A 139 7.66 -19.49 -13.11
CA GLU A 139 7.75 -18.20 -13.79
C GLU A 139 6.57 -18.03 -14.75
N VAL A 140 6.15 -16.78 -14.94
CA VAL A 140 4.95 -16.39 -15.68
C VAL A 140 5.27 -15.23 -16.62
#